data_AF-A0A1M6GVR4-F1
#
_entry.id   AF-A0A1M6GVR4-F1
#
_cell.length_a   1.000
_cell.length_b   1.000
_cell.length_c   1.000
_cell.angle_alpha   90.00
_cell.angle_beta   90.00
_cell.angle_gamma   90.00
#
_symmetry.space_group_name_H-M   'P 1'
#
loop_
_entity.id
_entity.type
_entity.pdbx_description
1 polymer ?
#
loop_
_entity_poly.entity_id
_entity_poly.type
_entity_poly.pdbx_seq_one_letter_code
_entity_poly.pdbx_strand_id
1 'polypeptide(L)'
;MTELVRYIKFPITFDIDALKNDFNTIMSNNWVKHYNTNDYNGDWSSIALMSQGGKSDNIYALPSNNDEVTFTEILDSCPNFKEVINRFKFQKTSVRLLKLSVGAEIKPHKDYCLGYEDGFFRIHIPVITNSDVEFILDNERLIMNEGECWYINANFTHSVANRGNEDRIHLVIDGIRNEWTDELFFSNAKKEGFEKKVIQNTKEDKEKIIQELRKMNTPVADKLIADLLNEID
;
A
#
# COMPACT_ATOMS: atom_id res chain seq x y z
N MET A 1 -17.21 20.53 -2.13
CA MET A 1 -16.19 19.75 -1.39
C MET A 1 -15.63 18.71 -2.34
N THR A 2 -14.32 18.72 -2.59
CA THR A 2 -13.70 17.67 -3.40
C THR A 2 -13.59 16.39 -2.56
N GLU A 3 -13.90 15.26 -3.18
CA GLU A 3 -13.81 13.93 -2.59
C GLU A 3 -12.41 13.38 -2.86
N LEU A 4 -11.84 12.63 -1.91
CA LEU A 4 -10.51 12.04 -2.08
C LEU A 4 -10.53 11.02 -3.23
N VAL A 5 -9.41 10.92 -3.95
CA VAL A 5 -9.25 9.91 -5.00
C VAL A 5 -9.14 8.53 -4.34
N ARG A 6 -10.02 7.62 -4.77
CA ARG A 6 -10.05 6.22 -4.27
C ARG A 6 -9.02 5.38 -4.98
N TYR A 7 -8.97 5.45 -6.30
CA TYR A 7 -8.06 4.65 -7.11
C TYR A 7 -7.67 5.39 -8.38
N ILE A 8 -6.58 4.96 -9.00
CA ILE A 8 -6.15 5.39 -10.33
C ILE A 8 -5.71 4.15 -11.09
N LYS A 9 -6.19 4.00 -12.32
CA LYS A 9 -5.56 3.13 -13.32
C LYS A 9 -4.61 4.00 -14.13
N PHE A 10 -3.31 3.86 -13.92
CA PHE A 10 -2.33 4.63 -14.68
C PHE A 10 -2.28 4.17 -16.14
N PRO A 11 -1.99 5.05 -17.10
CA PRO A 11 -1.77 4.71 -18.51
C PRO A 11 -0.38 4.09 -18.72
N ILE A 12 0.01 3.17 -17.83
CA ILE A 12 1.27 2.45 -17.82
C ILE A 12 0.93 0.96 -17.82
N THR A 13 1.49 0.24 -18.77
CA THR A 13 1.41 -1.22 -18.86
C THR A 13 2.81 -1.83 -18.87
N PHE A 14 2.88 -3.08 -18.46
CA PHE A 14 4.10 -3.88 -18.42
C PHE A 14 3.95 -5.14 -19.26
N ASP A 15 5.08 -5.65 -19.76
CA ASP A 15 5.14 -6.91 -20.50
C ASP A 15 4.83 -8.07 -19.55
N ILE A 16 3.63 -8.64 -19.69
CA ILE A 16 3.16 -9.66 -18.76
C ILE A 16 3.91 -10.97 -18.90
N ASP A 17 4.32 -11.35 -20.11
CA ASP A 17 5.05 -12.60 -20.35
C ASP A 17 6.43 -12.51 -19.70
N ALA A 18 7.08 -11.36 -19.79
CA ALA A 18 8.33 -11.08 -19.11
C ALA A 18 8.21 -11.18 -17.57
N LEU A 19 7.15 -10.60 -16.98
CA LEU A 19 6.92 -10.68 -15.54
C LEU A 19 6.56 -12.11 -15.08
N LYS A 20 5.80 -12.87 -15.87
CA LYS A 20 5.50 -14.28 -15.59
C LYS A 20 6.74 -15.15 -15.67
N ASN A 21 7.65 -14.88 -16.59
CA ASN A 21 8.95 -15.56 -16.67
C ASN A 21 9.76 -15.36 -15.39
N ASP A 22 9.88 -14.13 -14.90
CA ASP A 22 10.53 -13.84 -13.62
C ASP A 22 9.83 -14.52 -12.44
N PHE A 23 8.50 -14.50 -12.41
CA PHE A 23 7.74 -15.17 -11.35
C PHE A 23 8.00 -16.67 -11.33
N ASN A 24 8.06 -17.32 -12.49
CA ASN A 24 8.32 -18.75 -12.61
C ASN A 24 9.71 -19.15 -12.08
N THR A 25 10.70 -18.26 -12.06
CA THR A 25 12.03 -18.57 -11.50
C THR A 25 12.03 -18.60 -9.97
N ILE A 26 11.05 -17.97 -9.32
CA ILE A 26 11.02 -17.77 -7.85
C ILE A 26 9.79 -18.38 -7.18
N MET A 27 8.90 -19.01 -7.93
CA MET A 27 7.68 -19.64 -7.39
C MET A 27 7.99 -20.72 -6.35
N SER A 28 9.13 -21.41 -6.46
CA SER A 28 9.58 -22.46 -5.53
C SER A 28 10.37 -21.93 -4.34
N ASN A 29 10.60 -20.62 -4.24
CA ASN A 29 11.34 -20.01 -3.14
C ASN A 29 10.50 -19.99 -1.86
N ASN A 30 11.10 -19.55 -0.76
CA ASN A 30 10.41 -19.48 0.52
C ASN A 30 9.43 -18.30 0.56
N TRP A 31 8.14 -18.58 0.37
CA TRP A 31 7.07 -17.60 0.57
C TRP A 31 6.66 -17.56 2.05
N VAL A 32 6.73 -16.38 2.67
CA VAL A 32 6.38 -16.20 4.08
C VAL A 32 4.90 -15.90 4.19
N LYS A 33 4.19 -16.60 5.09
CA LYS A 33 2.78 -16.31 5.36
C LYS A 33 2.61 -14.89 5.85
N HIS A 34 1.55 -14.22 5.41
CA HIS A 34 1.26 -12.86 5.83
C HIS A 34 1.01 -12.81 7.35
N TYR A 35 1.59 -11.80 8.02
CA TYR A 35 1.61 -11.68 9.47
C TYR A 35 0.23 -11.33 10.07
N ASN A 36 -0.67 -10.70 9.30
CA ASN A 36 -2.03 -10.34 9.71
C ASN A 36 -3.01 -11.53 9.67
N THR A 37 -2.75 -12.56 10.47
CA THR A 37 -3.54 -13.81 10.48
C THR A 37 -5.02 -13.65 10.84
N ASN A 38 -5.41 -12.56 11.49
CA ASN A 38 -6.82 -12.28 11.80
C ASN A 38 -7.60 -11.74 10.58
N ASP A 39 -6.91 -11.15 9.62
CA ASP A 39 -7.49 -10.38 8.53
C ASP A 39 -7.67 -11.19 7.25
N TYR A 40 -7.36 -12.49 7.25
CA TYR A 40 -7.59 -13.36 6.10
C TYR A 40 -8.07 -14.76 6.48
N ASN A 41 -8.70 -15.44 5.53
CA ASN A 41 -8.97 -16.87 5.55
C ASN A 41 -8.27 -17.51 4.32
N GLY A 42 -7.74 -18.73 4.45
CA GLY A 42 -7.00 -19.40 3.38
C GLY A 42 -5.49 -19.13 3.42
N ASP A 43 -4.81 -19.21 2.27
CA ASP A 43 -3.37 -18.94 2.15
C ASP A 43 -3.11 -17.56 1.53
N TRP A 44 -2.52 -16.67 2.34
CA TRP A 44 -1.99 -15.39 1.90
C TRP A 44 -0.52 -15.32 2.27
N SER A 45 0.35 -15.23 1.26
CA SER A 45 1.80 -15.22 1.46
C SER A 45 2.47 -14.12 0.65
N SER A 46 3.69 -13.79 1.05
CA SER A 46 4.49 -12.71 0.52
C SER A 46 5.93 -13.14 0.34
N ILE A 47 6.58 -12.53 -0.64
CA ILE A 47 8.02 -12.62 -0.83
C ILE A 47 8.55 -11.22 -1.13
N ALA A 48 9.52 -10.75 -0.35
CA ALA A 48 10.05 -9.41 -0.49
C ALA A 48 11.02 -9.36 -1.67
N LEU A 49 10.89 -8.33 -2.50
CA LEU A 49 11.84 -7.98 -3.56
C LEU A 49 12.75 -6.83 -3.11
N MET A 50 12.26 -5.95 -2.24
CA MET A 50 13.05 -4.99 -1.48
C MET A 50 12.67 -5.05 0.00
N SER A 51 13.66 -5.10 0.87
CA SER A 51 13.48 -5.13 2.33
C SER A 51 14.68 -4.54 3.05
N GLN A 52 14.51 -4.27 4.35
CA GLN A 52 15.63 -3.94 5.23
C GLN A 52 16.56 -5.14 5.34
N GLY A 53 17.85 -4.93 5.10
CA GLY A 53 18.86 -5.99 5.10
C GLY A 53 18.90 -6.86 3.83
N GLY A 54 18.04 -6.58 2.84
CA GLY A 54 18.07 -7.26 1.54
C GLY A 54 17.80 -8.76 1.63
N LYS A 55 16.82 -9.16 2.46
CA LYS A 55 16.38 -10.55 2.63
C LYS A 55 14.93 -10.75 2.21
N SER A 56 14.67 -11.77 1.40
CA SER A 56 13.34 -12.02 0.83
C SER A 56 12.28 -12.50 1.82
N ASP A 57 12.70 -13.07 2.95
CA ASP A 57 11.83 -13.49 4.04
C ASP A 57 11.43 -12.34 4.98
N ASN A 58 12.07 -11.17 4.85
CA ASN A 58 11.68 -9.96 5.56
C ASN A 58 10.53 -9.24 4.85
N ILE A 59 9.29 -9.59 5.21
CA ILE A 59 8.06 -9.11 4.55
C ILE A 59 7.42 -7.87 5.20
N TYR A 60 8.08 -7.23 6.18
CA TYR A 60 7.51 -6.08 6.89
C TYR A 60 7.49 -4.84 5.99
N ALA A 61 6.35 -4.15 5.95
CA ALA A 61 6.12 -2.99 5.07
C ALA A 61 6.63 -1.65 5.65
N LEU A 62 6.87 -1.59 6.96
CA LEU A 62 7.38 -0.41 7.65
C LEU A 62 8.75 -0.73 8.24
N PRO A 63 9.82 -0.02 7.84
CA PRO A 63 11.09 -0.16 8.51
C PRO A 63 10.97 0.40 9.93
N SER A 64 11.25 -0.43 10.94
CA SER A 64 11.22 -0.04 12.35
C SER A 64 12.31 0.98 12.73
N ASN A 65 13.26 1.21 11.81
CA ASN A 65 14.41 2.10 11.92
C ASN A 65 14.53 2.97 10.66
N ASN A 66 15.31 4.06 10.69
CA ASN A 66 15.66 4.88 9.52
C ASN A 66 16.51 4.14 8.45
N ASP A 67 16.56 2.81 8.46
CA ASP A 67 17.37 2.03 7.54
C ASP A 67 16.67 1.94 6.18
N GLU A 68 17.43 2.22 5.12
CA GLU A 68 16.94 2.13 3.75
C GLU A 68 16.63 0.68 3.34
N VAL A 69 15.57 0.49 2.56
CA VAL A 69 15.30 -0.81 1.92
C VAL A 69 16.18 -0.98 0.69
N THR A 70 16.72 -2.18 0.50
CA THR A 70 17.56 -2.53 -0.64
C THR A 70 16.99 -3.74 -1.37
N PHE A 71 17.51 -4.03 -2.57
CA PHE A 71 17.16 -5.24 -3.30
C PHE A 71 17.49 -6.49 -2.50
N THR A 72 16.59 -7.47 -2.53
CA THR A 72 16.81 -8.79 -1.97
C THR A 72 17.56 -9.68 -2.96
N GLU A 73 18.10 -10.79 -2.47
CA GLU A 73 18.79 -11.81 -3.28
C GLU A 73 17.93 -12.39 -4.42
N ILE A 74 16.61 -12.28 -4.31
CA ILE A 74 15.68 -12.83 -5.30
C ILE A 74 15.74 -12.07 -6.62
N LEU A 75 16.00 -10.76 -6.57
CA LEU A 75 16.03 -9.93 -7.79
C LEU A 75 17.21 -10.24 -8.71
N ASP A 76 18.20 -11.01 -8.27
CA ASP A 76 19.29 -11.49 -9.13
C ASP A 76 18.79 -12.45 -10.22
N SER A 77 17.67 -13.14 -9.97
CA SER A 77 17.02 -14.05 -10.93
C SER A 77 15.76 -13.45 -11.59
N CYS A 78 15.47 -12.17 -11.35
CA CYS A 78 14.27 -11.49 -11.82
C CYS A 78 14.59 -10.11 -12.45
N PRO A 79 15.22 -10.09 -13.64
CA PRO A 79 15.61 -8.84 -14.31
C PRO A 79 14.41 -7.95 -14.70
N ASN A 80 13.27 -8.53 -15.06
CA ASN A 80 12.09 -7.79 -15.49
C ASN A 80 11.40 -7.11 -14.30
N PHE A 81 11.26 -7.77 -13.16
CA PHE A 81 10.81 -7.11 -11.93
C PHE A 81 11.76 -5.99 -11.51
N LYS A 82 13.07 -6.22 -11.61
CA LYS A 82 14.08 -5.20 -11.31
C LYS A 82 13.94 -3.98 -12.22
N GLU A 83 13.67 -4.17 -13.51
CA GLU A 83 13.40 -3.09 -14.46
C GLU A 83 12.14 -2.29 -14.06
N VAL A 84 11.03 -2.97 -13.78
CA VAL A 84 9.78 -2.34 -13.33
C VAL A 84 10.01 -1.47 -12.10
N ILE A 85 10.70 -2.00 -11.08
CA ILE A 85 10.97 -1.26 -9.84
C ILE A 85 11.81 -0.01 -10.11
N ASN A 86 12.81 -0.12 -11.00
CA ASN A 86 13.68 0.99 -11.36
C ASN A 86 13.01 2.06 -12.22
N ARG A 87 11.91 1.74 -12.91
CA ARG A 87 11.13 2.70 -13.71
C ARG A 87 10.48 3.77 -12.85
N PHE A 88 10.04 3.39 -11.65
CA PHE A 88 9.44 4.31 -10.69
C PHE A 88 10.50 5.17 -10.01
N LYS A 89 10.40 6.51 -10.05
CA LYS A 89 11.46 7.43 -9.55
C LYS A 89 11.10 8.08 -8.21
N PHE A 90 10.72 7.25 -7.26
CA PHE A 90 10.47 7.63 -5.87
C PHE A 90 11.20 6.71 -4.89
N GLN A 91 11.31 7.15 -3.63
CA GLN A 91 11.83 6.33 -2.54
C GLN A 91 10.82 5.23 -2.20
N LYS A 92 11.22 3.97 -2.35
CA LYS A 92 10.40 2.82 -1.97
C LYS A 92 10.55 2.56 -0.49
N THR A 93 9.47 2.23 0.18
CA THR A 93 9.48 1.79 1.58
C THR A 93 9.36 0.28 1.69
N SER A 94 8.74 -0.38 0.70
CA SER A 94 8.79 -1.83 0.53
C SER A 94 8.41 -2.23 -0.90
N VAL A 95 8.94 -3.36 -1.36
CA VAL A 95 8.53 -3.97 -2.63
C VAL A 95 8.38 -5.47 -2.44
N ARG A 96 7.25 -6.05 -2.83
CA ARG A 96 6.94 -7.46 -2.61
C ARG A 96 5.98 -8.02 -3.64
N LEU A 97 6.02 -9.33 -3.83
CA LEU A 97 4.93 -10.05 -4.47
C LEU A 97 3.99 -10.57 -3.40
N LEU A 98 2.69 -10.35 -3.58
CA LEU A 98 1.64 -10.87 -2.71
C LEU A 98 0.86 -11.95 -3.45
N LYS A 99 0.84 -13.16 -2.88
CA LYS A 99 0.08 -14.31 -3.36
C LYS A 99 -1.15 -14.54 -2.50
N LEU A 100 -2.33 -14.44 -3.11
CA LEU A 100 -3.58 -14.86 -2.50
C LEU A 100 -4.05 -16.13 -3.23
N SER A 101 -3.97 -17.28 -2.56
CA SER A 101 -4.29 -18.55 -3.21
C SER A 101 -5.77 -18.71 -3.50
N VAL A 102 -6.08 -19.65 -4.39
CA VAL A 102 -7.47 -20.02 -4.72
C VAL A 102 -8.32 -20.23 -3.46
N GLY A 103 -9.48 -19.58 -3.42
CA GLY A 103 -10.44 -19.66 -2.32
C GLY A 103 -10.08 -18.81 -1.09
N ALA A 104 -8.90 -18.20 -1.05
CA ALA A 104 -8.50 -17.32 0.04
C ALA A 104 -9.16 -15.95 -0.06
N GLU A 105 -9.34 -15.30 1.09
CA GLU A 105 -9.93 -13.97 1.20
C GLU A 105 -9.19 -13.13 2.25
N ILE A 106 -9.06 -11.85 1.97
CA ILE A 106 -8.63 -10.80 2.87
C ILE A 106 -9.89 -10.02 3.25
N LYS A 107 -10.21 -10.02 4.55
CA LYS A 107 -11.41 -9.41 5.12
C LYS A 107 -11.39 -7.88 4.96
N PRO A 108 -12.56 -7.21 5.01
CA PRO A 108 -12.63 -5.75 4.99
C PRO A 108 -11.78 -5.11 6.08
N HIS A 109 -10.80 -4.31 5.69
CA HIS A 109 -9.89 -3.61 6.60
C HIS A 109 -9.44 -2.25 6.02
N LYS A 110 -8.65 -1.52 6.81
CA LYS A 110 -7.99 -0.26 6.43
C LYS A 110 -6.53 -0.34 6.86
N ASP A 111 -5.62 0.11 6.02
CA ASP A 111 -4.19 0.09 6.33
C ASP A 111 -3.74 1.33 7.12
N TYR A 112 -4.49 2.44 7.01
CA TYR A 112 -4.20 3.76 7.57
C TYR A 112 -2.85 4.37 7.13
N CYS A 113 -2.81 5.68 6.91
CA CYS A 113 -1.60 6.41 6.53
C CYS A 113 -0.93 5.91 5.23
N LEU A 114 -1.71 5.36 4.31
CA LEU A 114 -1.24 4.82 3.02
C LEU A 114 -2.01 5.41 1.83
N GLY A 115 -2.68 6.54 2.03
CA GLY A 115 -3.22 7.36 0.96
C GLY A 115 -2.21 8.40 0.49
N TYR A 116 -2.28 8.80 -0.77
CA TYR A 116 -1.39 9.79 -1.37
C TYR A 116 -1.43 11.14 -0.66
N GLU A 117 -2.56 11.46 -0.03
CA GLU A 117 -2.78 12.60 0.87
C GLU A 117 -2.00 12.52 2.20
N ASP A 118 -1.55 11.33 2.60
CA ASP A 118 -0.67 11.10 3.76
C ASP A 118 0.82 11.28 3.41
N GLY A 119 1.17 11.46 2.13
CA GLY A 119 2.55 11.46 1.66
C GLY A 119 3.12 10.06 1.37
N PHE A 120 2.28 9.02 1.41
CA PHE A 120 2.63 7.64 1.09
C PHE A 120 1.65 7.06 0.07
N PHE A 121 1.99 5.96 -0.57
CA PHE A 121 1.05 5.29 -1.46
C PHE A 121 1.48 3.86 -1.75
N ARG A 122 0.52 3.08 -2.26
CA ARG A 122 0.73 1.72 -2.73
C ARG A 122 0.35 1.59 -4.20
N ILE A 123 1.29 1.08 -4.99
CA ILE A 123 1.04 0.66 -6.38
C ILE A 123 0.82 -0.85 -6.40
N HIS A 124 -0.15 -1.29 -7.19
CA HIS A 124 -0.42 -2.68 -7.53
C HIS A 124 -0.23 -2.90 -9.03
N ILE A 125 0.53 -3.93 -9.38
CA ILE A 125 0.68 -4.42 -10.76
C ILE A 125 0.29 -5.92 -10.75
N PRO A 126 -0.88 -6.29 -11.29
CA PRO A 126 -1.28 -7.70 -11.36
C PRO A 126 -0.36 -8.47 -12.31
N VAL A 127 0.25 -9.56 -11.82
CA VAL A 127 1.11 -10.46 -12.60
C VAL A 127 0.35 -11.73 -12.98
N ILE A 128 -0.48 -12.24 -12.05
CA ILE A 128 -1.44 -13.31 -12.29
C ILE A 128 -2.73 -12.90 -11.59
N THR A 129 -3.85 -12.89 -12.32
CA THR A 129 -5.17 -12.54 -11.79
C THR A 129 -6.25 -13.16 -12.68
N ASN A 130 -7.50 -13.16 -12.22
CA ASN A 130 -8.63 -13.73 -12.95
C ASN A 130 -9.90 -12.90 -12.76
N SER A 131 -10.91 -13.17 -13.60
CA SER A 131 -12.20 -12.45 -13.56
C SER A 131 -13.02 -12.69 -12.30
N ASP A 132 -12.69 -13.72 -11.53
CA ASP A 132 -13.38 -14.10 -10.29
C ASP A 132 -12.66 -13.54 -9.04
N VAL A 133 -11.60 -12.74 -9.23
CA VAL A 133 -11.04 -11.94 -8.14
C VAL A 133 -11.98 -10.77 -7.84
N GLU A 134 -12.38 -10.66 -6.59
CA GLU A 134 -13.22 -9.61 -6.06
C GLU A 134 -12.35 -8.67 -5.22
N PHE A 135 -11.77 -7.65 -5.85
CA PHE A 135 -11.14 -6.55 -5.13
C PHE A 135 -12.20 -5.48 -4.88
N ILE A 136 -12.61 -5.28 -3.63
CA ILE A 136 -13.58 -4.26 -3.24
C ILE A 136 -12.85 -3.11 -2.56
N LEU A 137 -13.09 -1.88 -2.99
CA LEU A 137 -12.58 -0.65 -2.41
C LEU A 137 -13.74 0.35 -2.26
N ASP A 138 -13.99 0.80 -1.03
CA ASP A 138 -15.07 1.76 -0.73
C ASP A 138 -16.44 1.35 -1.31
N ASN A 139 -16.76 0.06 -1.24
CA ASN A 139 -17.95 -0.60 -1.80
C ASN A 139 -18.00 -0.71 -3.34
N GLU A 140 -16.92 -0.36 -4.04
CA GLU A 140 -16.78 -0.52 -5.47
C GLU A 140 -15.88 -1.71 -5.80
N ARG A 141 -16.28 -2.54 -6.77
CA ARG A 141 -15.45 -3.64 -7.28
C ARG A 141 -14.48 -3.12 -8.35
N LEU A 142 -13.18 -3.25 -8.10
CA LEU A 142 -12.13 -2.94 -9.04
C LEU A 142 -11.77 -4.18 -9.87
N ILE A 143 -11.69 -4.01 -11.19
CA ILE A 143 -11.21 -5.04 -12.13
C ILE A 143 -9.81 -4.65 -12.57
N MET A 144 -8.81 -5.32 -12.01
CA MET A 144 -7.39 -5.06 -12.28
C MET A 144 -6.85 -6.19 -13.16
N ASN A 145 -6.58 -5.92 -14.44
CA ASN A 145 -6.08 -6.93 -15.37
C ASN A 145 -4.55 -7.04 -15.29
N GLU A 146 -4.06 -8.17 -15.78
CA GLU A 146 -2.62 -8.44 -15.87
C GLU A 146 -1.85 -7.33 -16.60
N GLY A 147 -0.67 -6.98 -16.06
CA GLY A 147 0.23 -5.97 -16.61
C GLY A 147 -0.23 -4.51 -16.42
N GLU A 148 -1.42 -4.26 -15.90
CA GLU A 148 -1.90 -2.91 -15.59
C GLU A 148 -1.23 -2.33 -14.34
N CYS A 149 -1.20 -1.00 -14.22
CA CYS A 149 -0.63 -0.30 -13.08
C CYS A 149 -1.70 0.50 -12.34
N TRP A 150 -1.86 0.24 -11.04
CA TRP A 150 -2.95 0.81 -10.25
C TRP A 150 -2.45 1.41 -8.94
N TYR A 151 -3.02 2.56 -8.58
CA TYR A 151 -3.02 3.05 -7.20
C TYR A 151 -4.38 2.75 -6.57
N ILE A 152 -4.38 2.36 -5.30
CA ILE A 152 -5.57 2.29 -4.45
C ILE A 152 -5.29 3.04 -3.14
N ASN A 153 -6.26 3.82 -2.68
CA ASN A 153 -6.19 4.52 -1.41
C ASN A 153 -6.62 3.59 -0.28
N ALA A 154 -5.63 2.96 0.36
CA ALA A 154 -5.85 1.97 1.41
C ALA A 154 -6.34 2.57 2.76
N ASN A 155 -6.56 3.89 2.84
CA ASN A 155 -7.30 4.51 3.95
C ASN A 155 -8.81 4.19 3.90
N PHE A 156 -9.33 3.85 2.72
CA PHE A 156 -10.69 3.38 2.56
C PHE A 156 -10.78 1.90 2.84
N THR A 157 -11.96 1.47 3.29
CA THR A 157 -12.20 0.05 3.55
C THR A 157 -12.03 -0.73 2.26
N HIS A 158 -11.23 -1.78 2.32
CA HIS A 158 -10.99 -2.66 1.18
C HIS A 158 -10.88 -4.12 1.58
N SER A 159 -11.20 -5.01 0.65
CA SER A 159 -11.14 -6.45 0.81
C SER A 159 -10.80 -7.11 -0.52
N VAL A 160 -10.25 -8.32 -0.47
CA VAL A 160 -9.93 -9.10 -1.67
C VAL A 160 -10.37 -10.54 -1.48
N ALA A 161 -11.17 -11.10 -2.38
CA ALA A 161 -11.43 -12.54 -2.40
C ALA A 161 -10.99 -13.13 -3.74
N ASN A 162 -10.24 -14.24 -3.71
CA ASN A 162 -9.89 -14.98 -4.90
C ASN A 162 -10.88 -16.14 -5.07
N ARG A 163 -11.94 -15.94 -5.86
CA ARG A 163 -12.99 -16.95 -6.11
C ARG A 163 -12.76 -17.77 -7.39
N GLY A 164 -11.64 -17.53 -8.08
CA GLY A 164 -11.28 -18.23 -9.31
C GLY A 164 -10.61 -19.58 -9.08
N ASN A 165 -9.97 -20.08 -10.13
CA ASN A 165 -9.29 -21.38 -10.14
C ASN A 165 -7.76 -21.29 -10.21
N GLU A 166 -7.20 -20.08 -10.11
CA GLU A 166 -5.77 -19.82 -10.09
C GLU A 166 -5.38 -18.84 -8.99
N ASP A 167 -4.13 -18.95 -8.52
CA ASP A 167 -3.60 -18.06 -7.50
C ASP A 167 -3.46 -16.63 -8.05
N ARG A 168 -3.78 -15.64 -7.21
CA ARG A 168 -3.66 -14.22 -7.57
C ARG A 168 -2.34 -13.68 -7.06
N ILE A 169 -1.50 -13.19 -7.98
CA ILE A 169 -0.17 -12.64 -7.71
C ILE A 169 -0.12 -11.18 -8.16
N HIS A 170 0.12 -10.26 -7.22
CA HIS A 170 0.38 -8.84 -7.55
C HIS A 170 1.78 -8.45 -7.07
N LEU A 171 2.50 -7.71 -7.92
CA LEU A 171 3.62 -6.88 -7.50
C LEU A 171 3.07 -5.65 -6.79
N VAL A 172 3.54 -5.42 -5.57
CA VAL A 172 3.13 -4.32 -4.71
C VAL A 172 4.34 -3.48 -4.36
N ILE A 173 4.24 -2.17 -4.60
CA ILE A 173 5.29 -1.18 -4.38
C ILE A 173 4.74 -0.09 -3.48
N ASP A 174 5.25 -0.02 -2.24
CA ASP A 174 4.95 1.08 -1.33
C ASP A 174 6.02 2.15 -1.46
N GLY A 175 5.61 3.42 -1.45
CA GLY A 175 6.51 4.54 -1.71
C GLY A 175 6.14 5.83 -0.99
N ILE A 176 7.12 6.73 -0.94
CA ILE A 176 6.97 8.09 -0.41
C ILE A 176 6.70 9.05 -1.58
N ARG A 177 5.71 9.92 -1.40
CA ARG A 177 5.35 10.97 -2.35
C ARG A 177 6.53 11.93 -2.58
N ASN A 178 6.78 12.26 -3.84
CA ASN A 178 7.75 13.25 -4.30
C ASN A 178 7.27 13.96 -5.58
N GLU A 179 8.06 14.91 -6.08
CA GLU A 179 7.74 15.69 -7.29
C GLU A 179 7.44 14.81 -8.52
N TRP A 180 8.21 13.75 -8.74
CA TRP A 180 7.98 12.82 -9.85
C TRP A 180 6.62 12.10 -9.73
N THR A 181 6.25 11.68 -8.52
CA THR A 181 4.93 11.08 -8.31
C THR A 181 3.82 12.11 -8.46
N ASP A 182 4.04 13.38 -8.07
CA ASP A 182 3.03 14.44 -8.19
C ASP A 182 2.65 14.62 -9.66
N GLU A 183 3.64 14.62 -10.56
CA GLU A 183 3.40 14.64 -12.01
C GLU A 183 2.56 13.43 -12.48
N LEU A 184 2.91 12.23 -12.02
CA LEU A 184 2.20 11.00 -12.38
C LEU A 184 0.75 10.99 -11.86
N PHE A 185 0.52 11.39 -10.61
CA PHE A 185 -0.81 11.37 -10.01
C PHE A 185 -1.69 12.50 -10.55
N PHE A 186 -1.15 13.72 -10.70
CA PHE A 186 -1.94 14.88 -11.11
C PHE A 186 -2.25 14.92 -12.61
N SER A 187 -1.48 14.20 -13.42
CA SER A 187 -1.86 13.95 -14.82
C SER A 187 -3.04 12.98 -14.97
N ASN A 188 -3.37 12.23 -13.91
CA ASN A 188 -4.41 11.18 -13.95
C ASN A 188 -5.59 11.44 -13.01
N ALA A 189 -5.50 12.42 -12.12
CA ALA A 189 -6.59 12.86 -11.26
C ALA A 189 -6.39 14.31 -10.79
N LYS A 190 -7.47 14.95 -10.34
CA LYS A 190 -7.41 16.33 -9.85
C LYS A 190 -6.60 16.42 -8.56
N LYS A 191 -5.67 17.37 -8.50
CA LYS A 191 -4.77 17.59 -7.35
C LYS A 191 -5.53 17.72 -6.02
N GLU A 192 -6.67 18.41 -6.03
CA GLU A 192 -7.50 18.65 -4.85
C GLU A 192 -8.06 17.36 -4.25
N GLY A 193 -8.08 16.25 -5.01
CA GLY A 193 -8.47 14.93 -4.53
C GLY A 193 -7.37 14.21 -3.73
N PHE A 194 -6.20 14.82 -3.55
CA PHE A 194 -5.08 14.31 -2.75
C PHE A 194 -4.66 15.25 -1.63
N GLU A 195 -5.49 16.25 -1.33
CA GLU A 195 -5.26 17.16 -0.23
C GLU A 195 -6.06 16.66 0.97
N LYS A 196 -5.37 16.35 2.07
CA LYS A 196 -6.08 16.17 3.34
C LYS A 196 -6.84 17.44 3.63
N LYS A 197 -8.14 17.30 3.86
CA LYS A 197 -8.86 18.33 4.58
C LYS A 197 -8.23 18.39 5.96
N VAL A 198 -7.41 19.41 6.19
CA VAL A 198 -7.11 19.82 7.55
C VAL A 198 -8.46 20.22 8.13
N ILE A 199 -9.05 19.33 8.92
CA ILE A 199 -10.14 19.74 9.81
C ILE A 199 -9.45 20.70 10.77
N GLN A 200 -9.52 21.99 10.47
CA GLN A 200 -9.19 23.01 11.44
C GLN A 200 -10.21 22.84 12.54
N ASN A 201 -9.82 22.12 13.59
CA ASN A 201 -10.54 22.09 14.83
C ASN A 201 -10.73 23.55 15.23
N THR A 202 -11.98 23.97 15.41
CA THR A 202 -12.25 25.29 15.94
C THR A 202 -11.58 25.40 17.31
N LYS A 203 -11.33 26.62 17.78
CA LYS A 203 -10.83 26.81 19.16
C LYS A 203 -11.64 26.01 20.18
N GLU A 204 -12.96 25.96 20.00
CA GLU A 204 -13.88 25.20 20.84
C GLU A 204 -13.68 23.68 20.75
N ASP A 205 -13.41 23.14 19.56
CA ASP A 205 -13.12 21.71 19.38
C ASP A 205 -11.78 21.33 20.03
N LYS A 206 -10.75 22.17 19.88
CA LYS A 206 -9.44 21.95 20.52
C LYS A 206 -9.55 22.01 22.05
N GLU A 207 -10.32 22.96 22.58
CA GLU A 207 -10.60 23.05 24.02
C GLU A 207 -11.32 21.79 24.56
N LYS A 208 -12.28 21.23 23.81
CA LYS A 208 -12.95 19.97 24.16
C LYS A 208 -11.98 18.78 24.15
N ILE A 209 -11.11 18.69 23.15
CA ILE A 209 -10.08 17.64 23.07
C ILE A 209 -9.12 17.73 24.27
N ILE A 210 -8.66 18.94 24.61
CA ILE A 210 -7.82 19.18 25.79
C ILE A 210 -8.51 18.71 27.08
N GLN A 211 -9.81 18.99 27.23
CA GLN A 211 -10.57 18.54 28.41
C GLN A 211 -10.61 17.02 28.54
N GLU A 212 -10.78 16.27 27.45
CA GLU A 212 -10.77 14.81 27.49
C GLU A 212 -9.36 14.25 27.73
N LEU A 213 -8.32 14.82 27.09
CA LEU A 213 -6.93 14.42 27.31
C LEU A 213 -6.50 14.60 28.77
N ARG A 214 -6.94 15.68 29.44
CA ARG A 214 -6.66 15.93 30.86
C ARG A 214 -7.20 14.82 31.76
N LYS A 215 -8.30 14.15 31.38
CA LYS A 215 -8.88 13.03 32.15
C LYS A 215 -8.05 11.77 32.04
N MET A 216 -7.25 11.61 30.97
CA MET A 216 -6.42 10.42 30.76
C MET A 216 -5.21 10.39 31.70
N ASN A 217 -4.74 11.56 32.17
CA ASN A 217 -3.64 11.69 33.13
C ASN A 217 -2.41 10.84 32.78
N THR A 218 -1.96 10.94 31.52
CA THR A 218 -0.77 10.23 31.03
C THR A 218 0.25 11.22 30.48
N PRO A 219 1.56 10.91 30.54
CA PRO A 219 2.60 11.77 29.97
C PRO A 219 2.43 12.04 28.46
N VAL A 220 1.82 11.10 27.73
CA VAL A 220 1.51 11.25 26.30
C VAL A 220 0.39 12.28 26.10
N ALA A 221 -0.65 12.24 26.94
CA ALA A 221 -1.74 13.20 26.91
C ALA A 221 -1.26 14.62 27.25
N ASP A 222 -0.36 14.76 28.22
CA ASP A 222 0.21 16.08 28.60
C ASP A 222 0.99 16.73 27.44
N LYS A 223 1.75 15.93 26.70
CA LYS A 223 2.46 16.39 25.50
C LYS A 223 1.48 16.87 24.42
N LEU A 224 0.45 16.07 24.12
CA LEU A 224 -0.60 16.42 23.15
C LEU A 224 -1.37 17.69 23.56
N ILE A 225 -1.63 17.89 24.85
CA ILE A 225 -2.26 19.10 25.38
C ILE A 225 -1.37 20.33 25.12
N ALA A 226 -0.06 20.23 25.38
CA ALA A 226 0.86 21.33 25.15
C ALA A 226 0.90 21.73 23.67
N ASP A 227 0.94 20.75 22.77
CA ASP A 227 0.90 20.97 21.33
C ASP A 227 -0.42 21.66 20.92
N LEU A 228 -1.57 21.19 21.41
CA LEU A 228 -2.88 21.79 21.11
C LEU A 228 -3.05 23.22 21.66
N LEU A 229 -2.49 23.52 22.84
CA LEU A 229 -2.54 24.87 23.42
C LEU A 229 -1.74 25.87 22.58
N ASN A 230 -0.58 25.46 22.07
CA ASN A 230 0.23 26.29 21.16
C ASN A 230 -0.48 26.62 19.84
N GLU A 231 -1.48 25.84 19.45
CA GLU A 231 -2.29 26.10 18.25
C GLU A 231 -3.61 26.84 18.52
N ILE A 232 -3.88 27.24 19.77
CA ILE A 232 -5.06 28.04 20.19
C ILE A 232 -4.69 29.52 20.40
N ASP A 233 -3.42 29.82 20.66
CA ASP A 233 -2.86 31.17 20.82
C ASP A 233 -2.44 31.80 19.48
#